data_AF-A0A497NBL4-F1
#
_entry.id   AF-A0A497NBL4-F1
#
_cell.length_a   1.000
_cell.length_b   1.000
_cell.length_c   1.000
_cell.angle_alpha   90.00
_cell.angle_beta   90.00
_cell.angle_gamma   90.00
#
_symmetry.space_group_name_H-M   'P 1'
#
loop_
_entity.id
_entity.type
_entity.pdbx_description
1 polymer ?
#
loop_
_entity_poly.entity_id
_entity_poly.type
_entity_poly.pdbx_seq_one_letter_code
_entity_poly.pdbx_strand_id
1 'polypeptide(L)'
;MREPNVLVYVRPKKRLERWERAVLARCEEELEEGKLTGPEAVRDRPSRLVLISEHPVVDMREVRPPEGTVLVHAQSEPFNELGLVELETLKAWLRQFGIPTLHAHSSGHASLMRLARLVERAQPDLLVVVHTPEPELCRKFFARFCQRVVVPGKGECILI
;
A
#
# COMPACT_ATOMS: atom_id res chain seq x y z
N MET A 1 -12.47 -21.05 3.63
CA MET A 1 -11.14 -20.98 2.97
C MET A 1 -10.34 -22.21 3.37
N ARG A 2 -10.00 -23.10 2.43
CA ARG A 2 -9.36 -24.42 2.71
C ARG A 2 -7.83 -24.40 2.61
N GLU A 3 -7.22 -23.25 2.33
CA GLU A 3 -5.77 -23.16 2.20
C GLU A 3 -5.12 -23.35 3.58
N PRO A 4 -4.35 -24.43 3.83
CA PRO A 4 -3.82 -24.75 5.15
C PRO A 4 -2.96 -23.63 5.75
N ASN A 5 -2.23 -22.88 4.91
CA ASN A 5 -1.24 -21.90 5.36
C ASN A 5 -1.79 -20.48 5.58
N VAL A 6 -3.09 -20.27 5.41
CA VAL A 6 -3.72 -18.98 5.66
C VAL A 6 -4.58 -19.03 6.92
N LEU A 7 -4.39 -18.03 7.77
CA LEU A 7 -5.16 -17.76 8.97
C LEU A 7 -5.83 -16.40 8.85
N VAL A 8 -6.97 -16.23 9.52
CA VAL A 8 -7.68 -14.95 9.61
C VAL A 8 -7.32 -14.31 10.94
N TYR A 9 -6.63 -13.17 10.87
CA TYR A 9 -6.26 -12.40 12.05
C TYR A 9 -7.45 -11.58 12.55
N VAL A 10 -7.89 -11.86 13.78
CA VAL A 10 -8.99 -11.17 14.45
C VAL A 10 -8.39 -10.14 15.41
N ARG A 11 -8.49 -8.87 15.05
CA ARG A 11 -8.02 -7.78 15.91
C ARG A 11 -8.87 -7.67 17.18
N PRO A 12 -8.27 -7.49 18.36
CA PRO A 12 -9.01 -7.25 19.59
C PRO A 12 -9.82 -5.96 19.50
N LYS A 13 -11.08 -6.01 19.91
CA LYS A 13 -11.93 -4.83 19.99
C LYS A 13 -12.82 -4.93 21.22
N LYS A 14 -12.88 -3.86 22.02
CA LYS A 14 -13.72 -3.80 23.23
C LYS A 14 -15.20 -4.02 22.92
N ARG A 15 -15.65 -3.53 21.77
CA ARG A 15 -17.03 -3.68 21.28
C ARG A 15 -17.00 -3.90 19.78
N LEU A 16 -17.57 -5.02 19.36
CA LEU A 16 -17.82 -5.30 17.95
C LEU A 16 -19.09 -4.58 17.51
N GLU A 17 -19.09 -4.10 16.28
CA GLU A 17 -20.27 -3.65 15.57
C GLU A 17 -21.15 -4.84 15.18
N ARG A 18 -22.42 -4.57 14.85
CA ARG A 18 -23.35 -5.64 14.44
C ARG A 18 -22.84 -6.41 13.23
N TRP A 19 -22.28 -5.70 12.25
CA TRP A 19 -21.76 -6.31 11.04
C TRP A 19 -20.48 -7.12 11.31
N GLU A 20 -19.60 -6.66 12.21
CA GLU A 20 -18.38 -7.41 12.59
C GLU A 20 -18.73 -8.75 13.25
N ARG A 21 -19.73 -8.75 14.15
CA ARG A 21 -20.23 -10.00 14.74
C ARG A 21 -20.78 -10.95 13.69
N ALA A 22 -21.56 -10.44 12.73
CA ALA A 22 -22.12 -11.26 11.65
C ALA A 22 -21.02 -11.85 10.74
N VAL A 23 -19.98 -11.07 10.44
CA VAL A 23 -18.82 -11.54 9.67
C VAL A 23 -18.07 -12.62 10.43
N LEU A 24 -17.80 -12.42 11.72
CA LEU A 24 -17.09 -13.41 12.54
C LEU A 24 -17.90 -14.71 12.70
N ALA A 25 -19.21 -14.62 12.96
CA ALA A 25 -20.07 -15.81 13.03
C ALA A 25 -20.05 -16.60 11.72
N ARG A 26 -20.14 -15.91 10.57
CA ARG A 26 -19.99 -16.57 9.26
C ARG A 26 -18.60 -17.20 9.07
N CYS A 27 -17.54 -16.54 9.54
CA CYS A 27 -16.20 -17.12 9.49
C CYS A 27 -16.08 -18.38 10.37
N GLU A 28 -16.70 -18.41 11.55
CA GLU A 28 -16.74 -19.58 12.41
C GLU A 28 -17.50 -20.75 11.77
N GLU A 29 -18.54 -20.47 10.98
CA GLU A 29 -19.32 -21.47 10.25
C GLU A 29 -18.60 -21.98 8.98
N GLU A 30 -17.92 -21.11 8.23
CA GLU A 30 -17.34 -21.43 6.92
C GLU A 30 -15.86 -21.86 6.96
N LEU A 31 -15.14 -21.55 8.04
CA LEU A 31 -13.73 -21.87 8.18
C LEU A 31 -13.53 -23.14 9.00
N GLU A 32 -12.44 -23.85 8.71
CA GLU A 32 -12.00 -24.98 9.53
C GLU A 32 -11.61 -24.50 10.95
N GLU A 33 -11.75 -25.39 11.93
CA GLU A 33 -11.36 -25.11 13.31
C GLU A 33 -9.90 -24.64 13.39
N GLY A 34 -9.64 -23.61 14.20
CA GLY A 34 -8.30 -23.04 14.37
C GLY A 34 -7.84 -22.06 13.28
N LYS A 35 -8.71 -21.72 12.31
CA LYS A 35 -8.39 -20.70 11.28
C LYS A 35 -8.42 -19.27 11.77
N LEU A 36 -9.16 -18.98 12.83
CA LEU A 36 -9.17 -17.66 13.47
C LEU A 36 -7.99 -17.55 14.43
N THR A 37 -7.22 -16.47 14.34
CA THR A 37 -6.06 -16.23 15.21
C THR A 37 -6.08 -14.83 15.79
N GLY A 38 -5.70 -14.70 17.06
CA GLY A 38 -5.57 -13.41 17.75
C GLY A 38 -4.09 -12.99 17.92
N PRO A 39 -3.84 -11.82 18.53
CA PRO A 39 -2.50 -11.29 18.71
C PRO A 39 -1.56 -12.19 19.52
N GLU A 40 -2.08 -12.87 20.55
CA GLU A 40 -1.28 -13.77 21.38
C GLU A 40 -0.77 -14.97 20.59
N ALA A 41 -1.67 -15.63 19.84
CA ALA A 41 -1.31 -16.75 18.98
C ALA A 41 -0.35 -16.36 17.84
N VAL A 42 -0.39 -15.11 17.37
CA VAL A 42 0.60 -14.57 16.42
C VAL A 42 1.95 -14.39 17.10
N ARG A 43 1.97 -13.77 18.29
CA ARG A 43 3.19 -13.52 19.07
C ARG A 43 3.90 -14.82 19.48
N ASP A 44 3.14 -15.85 19.83
CA ASP A 44 3.67 -17.12 20.36
C ASP A 44 4.18 -18.06 19.25
N ARG A 45 4.01 -17.68 17.98
CA ARG A 45 4.51 -18.43 16.81
C ARG A 45 5.46 -17.57 15.97
N PRO A 46 6.52 -16.99 16.58
CA PRO A 46 7.48 -16.20 15.83
C PRO A 46 8.13 -17.07 14.74
N SER A 47 8.50 -16.44 13.63
CA SER A 47 9.16 -17.09 12.48
C SER A 47 8.34 -18.15 11.74
N ARG A 48 7.11 -18.47 12.17
CA ARG A 48 6.18 -19.37 11.46
C ARG A 48 5.07 -18.64 10.73
N LEU A 49 4.85 -17.37 11.06
CA LEU A 49 3.74 -16.57 10.53
C LEU A 49 4.27 -15.27 9.93
N VAL A 50 3.60 -14.84 8.86
CA VAL A 50 3.70 -13.49 8.30
C VAL A 50 2.36 -12.82 8.53
N LEU A 51 2.36 -11.73 9.32
CA LEU A 51 1.15 -10.93 9.52
C LEU A 51 1.07 -9.87 8.42
N ILE A 52 0.01 -9.95 7.61
CA ILE A 52 -0.34 -8.90 6.65
C ILE A 52 -1.28 -7.93 7.36
N SER A 53 -0.87 -6.68 7.47
CA SER A 53 -1.62 -5.65 8.20
C SER A 53 -1.77 -4.38 7.37
N GLU A 54 -3.00 -3.86 7.33
CA GLU A 54 -3.32 -2.53 6.80
C GLU A 54 -3.09 -1.42 7.83
N HIS A 55 -2.96 -1.78 9.11
CA HIS A 55 -2.75 -0.83 10.22
C HIS A 55 -1.60 -1.30 11.13
N PRO A 56 -0.37 -1.34 10.61
CA PRO A 56 0.76 -1.97 11.30
C PRO A 56 1.01 -1.36 12.68
N VAL A 57 0.82 -0.05 12.87
CA VAL A 57 0.99 0.60 14.18
C VAL A 57 0.04 0.02 15.24
N VAL A 58 -1.24 -0.15 14.89
CA VAL A 58 -2.24 -0.70 15.80
C VAL A 58 -1.92 -2.15 16.10
N ASP A 59 -1.65 -2.94 15.06
CA ASP A 59 -1.40 -4.37 15.23
C ASP A 59 -0.09 -4.65 15.97
N MET A 60 0.97 -3.86 15.76
CA MET A 60 2.19 -3.95 16.57
C MET A 60 1.91 -3.70 18.06
N ARG A 61 1.03 -2.76 18.39
CA ARG A 61 0.67 -2.48 19.79
C ARG A 61 -0.07 -3.64 20.45
N GLU A 62 -0.96 -4.30 19.71
CA GLU A 62 -1.75 -5.44 20.21
C GLU A 62 -0.93 -6.74 20.26
N VAL A 63 -0.17 -7.03 19.21
CA VAL A 63 0.67 -8.24 19.11
C VAL A 63 1.86 -8.15 20.06
N ARG A 64 2.48 -6.97 20.16
CA ARG A 64 3.80 -6.75 20.79
C ARG A 64 4.82 -7.70 20.16
N PRO A 65 5.21 -7.44 18.90
CA PRO A 65 6.04 -8.37 18.14
C PRO A 65 7.33 -8.69 18.89
N PRO A 66 7.76 -9.95 18.90
CA PRO A 66 8.97 -10.37 19.59
C PRO A 66 10.22 -9.79 18.93
N GLU A 67 11.34 -9.82 19.66
CA GLU A 67 12.64 -9.42 19.15
C GLU A 67 12.99 -10.17 17.85
N GLY A 68 13.69 -9.49 16.93
CA GLY A 68 14.02 -10.02 15.62
C GLY A 68 12.90 -9.94 14.58
N THR A 69 11.74 -9.37 14.93
CA THR A 69 10.70 -9.04 13.94
C THR A 69 11.20 -8.00 12.94
N VAL A 70 10.82 -8.16 11.67
CA VAL A 70 11.11 -7.21 10.59
C VAL A 70 9.77 -6.74 9.99
N LEU A 71 9.62 -5.43 9.77
CA LEU A 71 8.51 -4.92 8.97
C LEU A 71 8.91 -4.85 7.50
N VAL A 72 8.20 -5.58 6.65
CA VAL A 72 8.25 -5.37 5.20
C VAL A 72 7.20 -4.32 4.84
N HIS A 73 7.65 -3.10 4.56
CA HIS A 73 6.78 -2.01 4.14
C HIS A 73 6.54 -2.12 2.63
N ALA A 74 5.41 -2.76 2.28
CA ALA A 74 5.00 -3.04 0.91
C ALA A 74 3.87 -2.12 0.41
N GLN A 75 3.92 -0.84 0.82
CA GLN A 75 2.94 0.16 0.37
C GLN A 75 3.59 1.15 -0.61
N SER A 76 2.75 1.95 -1.28
CA SER A 76 3.22 3.06 -2.11
C SER A 76 3.81 4.18 -1.27
N GLU A 77 4.72 4.94 -1.89
CA GLU A 77 5.25 6.16 -1.29
C GLU A 77 4.12 7.16 -0.99
N PRO A 78 4.28 7.96 0.09
CA PRO A 78 3.29 8.96 0.43
C PRO A 78 3.19 10.01 -0.68
N PHE A 79 1.96 10.28 -1.13
CA PHE A 79 1.67 11.19 -2.24
C PHE A 79 1.09 12.54 -1.78
N ASN A 80 0.84 12.70 -0.48
CA ASN A 80 0.35 13.94 0.13
C ASN A 80 0.91 14.11 1.56
N GLU A 81 0.61 15.25 2.18
CA GLU A 81 1.05 15.60 3.54
C GLU A 81 0.57 14.60 4.60
N LEU A 82 -0.68 14.13 4.48
CA LEU A 82 -1.25 13.15 5.41
C LEU A 82 -0.47 11.83 5.38
N GLY A 83 -0.16 11.31 4.19
CA GLY A 83 0.62 10.09 4.03
C GLY A 83 2.04 10.25 4.56
N LEU A 84 2.64 11.44 4.45
CA LEU A 84 3.95 11.71 5.07
C LEU A 84 3.86 11.62 6.59
N VAL A 85 2.82 12.21 7.20
CA VAL A 85 2.60 12.13 8.65
C VAL A 85 2.37 10.68 9.10
N GLU A 86 1.61 9.89 8.35
CA GLU A 86 1.39 8.47 8.63
C GLU A 86 2.70 7.67 8.57
N LEU A 87 3.52 7.89 7.54
CA LEU A 87 4.81 7.23 7.39
C LEU A 87 5.78 7.60 8.51
N GLU A 88 5.86 8.88 8.90
CA GLU A 88 6.72 9.31 10.00
C GLU A 88 6.25 8.77 11.35
N THR A 89 4.93 8.69 11.56
CA THR A 89 4.34 8.03 12.73
C THR A 89 4.75 6.56 12.79
N LEU A 90 4.61 5.83 11.67
CA LEU A 90 5.03 4.44 11.58
C LEU A 90 6.52 4.27 11.91
N LYS A 91 7.40 5.09 11.31
CA LYS A 91 8.84 5.09 11.60
C LYS A 91 9.15 5.36 13.07
N ALA A 92 8.41 6.25 13.73
CA ALA A 92 8.61 6.51 15.16
C ALA A 92 8.30 5.27 16.01
N TRP A 93 7.20 4.57 15.73
CA TRP A 93 6.86 3.33 16.41
C TRP A 93 7.89 2.22 16.19
N LEU A 94 8.36 2.05 14.96
CA LEU A 94 9.37 1.04 14.64
C LEU A 94 10.68 1.27 15.40
N ARG A 95 11.11 2.54 15.51
CA ARG A 95 12.27 2.92 16.33
C ARG A 95 12.04 2.60 17.80
N GLN A 96 10.84 2.87 18.33
CA GLN A 96 10.49 2.58 19.72
C GLN A 96 10.53 1.08 20.03
N PHE A 97 10.14 0.23 19.08
CA PHE A 97 10.16 -1.23 19.24
C PHE A 97 11.45 -1.91 18.77
N GLY A 98 12.43 -1.15 18.24
CA GLY A 98 13.66 -1.72 17.68
C GLY A 98 13.43 -2.60 16.45
N ILE A 99 12.37 -2.35 15.68
CA ILE A 99 11.98 -3.15 14.52
C ILE A 99 12.61 -2.54 13.25
N PRO A 100 13.52 -3.26 12.55
CA PRO A 100 14.02 -2.81 11.26
C PRO A 100 12.93 -2.85 10.17
N THR A 101 13.05 -1.96 9.19
CA THR A 101 12.17 -1.91 8.03
C THR A 101 12.89 -2.30 6.74
N LEU A 102 12.20 -3.08 5.92
CA LEU A 102 12.55 -3.30 4.51
C LEU A 102 11.49 -2.63 3.65
N HIS A 103 11.91 -1.74 2.75
CA HIS A 103 11.01 -1.11 1.80
C HIS A 103 10.91 -1.97 0.54
N ALA A 104 9.72 -2.51 0.27
CA ALA A 104 9.45 -3.38 -0.87
C ALA A 104 8.36 -2.74 -1.74
N HIS A 105 8.75 -1.78 -2.58
CA HIS A 105 7.82 -1.06 -3.46
C HIS A 105 7.94 -1.55 -4.91
N SER A 106 6.80 -1.88 -5.51
CA SER A 106 6.66 -1.99 -6.96
C SER A 106 5.67 -0.94 -7.43
N SER A 107 6.17 0.09 -8.14
CA SER A 107 5.29 1.14 -8.66
C SER A 107 4.35 0.56 -9.71
N GLY A 108 3.05 0.81 -9.57
CA GLY A 108 2.06 0.53 -10.61
C GLY A 108 2.17 1.50 -11.81
N HIS A 109 2.96 2.57 -11.70
CA HIS A 109 3.14 3.58 -12.74
C HIS A 109 4.50 3.46 -13.43
N ALA A 110 4.53 3.73 -14.73
CA ALA A 110 5.78 3.86 -15.46
C ALA A 110 6.50 5.14 -15.04
N SER A 111 7.81 5.05 -14.80
CA SER A 111 8.62 6.24 -14.55
C SER A 111 8.67 7.16 -15.78
N LEU A 112 8.94 8.45 -15.57
CA LEU A 112 9.10 9.42 -16.67
C LEU A 112 10.10 8.94 -17.74
N MET A 113 11.18 8.26 -17.34
CA MET A 113 12.16 7.67 -18.28
C MET A 113 11.59 6.50 -19.10
N ARG A 114 10.72 5.67 -18.50
CA ARG A 114 10.05 4.60 -19.24
C ARG A 114 9.02 5.17 -20.21
N LEU A 115 8.27 6.20 -19.79
CA LEU A 115 7.35 6.92 -20.65
C LEU A 115 8.08 7.64 -21.78
N ALA A 116 9.24 8.26 -21.53
CA ALA A 116 10.05 8.89 -22.59
C ALA A 116 10.42 7.91 -23.69
N ARG A 117 10.93 6.72 -23.32
CA ARG A 117 11.25 5.65 -24.27
C ARG A 117 10.02 5.17 -25.05
N LEU A 118 8.84 5.19 -24.44
CA LEU A 118 7.60 4.88 -25.14
C LEU A 118 7.26 5.96 -26.18
N VAL A 119 7.35 7.24 -25.80
CA VAL A 119 7.08 8.37 -26.70
C VAL A 119 8.08 8.40 -27.87
N GLU A 120 9.37 8.18 -27.61
CA GLU A 120 10.40 8.08 -28.65
C GLU A 120 10.12 6.98 -29.67
N ARG A 121 9.63 5.82 -29.20
CA ARG A 121 9.31 4.68 -30.07
C ARG A 121 8.01 4.87 -30.83
N ALA A 122 7.01 5.46 -30.19
CA ALA A 122 5.70 5.67 -30.79
C ALA A 122 5.68 6.87 -31.76
N GLN A 123 6.59 7.84 -31.58
CA GLN A 123 6.66 9.10 -32.33
C GLN A 123 5.29 9.76 -32.55
N PRO A 124 4.51 10.03 -31.48
CA PRO A 124 3.18 10.58 -31.64
C PRO A 124 3.21 12.02 -32.14
N ASP A 125 2.26 12.38 -33.00
CA ASP A 125 2.05 13.76 -33.45
C ASP A 125 1.52 14.67 -32.33
N LEU A 126 0.81 14.10 -31.36
CA LEU A 126 0.26 14.79 -30.19
C LEU A 126 0.42 13.93 -28.93
N LEU A 127 1.00 14.52 -27.88
CA LEU A 127 1.09 13.92 -26.55
C LEU A 127 0.20 14.69 -25.56
N VAL A 128 -0.79 14.00 -24.98
CA VAL A 128 -1.67 14.57 -23.95
C VAL A 128 -1.28 14.03 -22.58
N VAL A 129 -0.83 14.92 -21.68
CA VAL A 129 -0.42 14.56 -20.32
C VAL A 129 -1.60 14.65 -19.37
N VAL A 130 -1.91 13.56 -18.69
CA VAL A 130 -2.98 13.48 -17.67
C VAL A 130 -2.49 12.74 -16.42
N HIS A 131 -3.28 12.80 -15.34
CA HIS A 131 -3.08 12.03 -14.11
C HIS A 131 -1.71 12.21 -13.43
N THR A 132 -1.22 13.46 -13.40
CA THR A 132 0.00 13.86 -12.69
C THR A 132 -0.27 15.09 -11.82
N PRO A 133 0.33 15.19 -10.62
CA PRO A 133 0.27 16.42 -9.82
C PRO A 133 1.15 17.55 -10.39
N GLU A 134 2.08 17.22 -11.30
CA GLU A 134 3.02 18.18 -11.90
C GLU A 134 2.91 18.21 -13.44
N PRO A 135 1.78 18.68 -13.98
CA PRO A 135 1.53 18.72 -15.42
C PRO A 135 2.60 19.48 -16.21
N GLU A 136 3.01 20.65 -15.70
CA GLU A 136 3.98 21.52 -16.38
C GLU A 136 5.39 20.93 -16.41
N LEU A 137 5.76 20.15 -15.39
CA LEU A 137 7.02 19.39 -15.40
C LEU A 137 7.00 18.40 -16.55
N CYS A 138 5.93 17.60 -16.65
CA CYS A 138 5.77 16.63 -17.73
C CYS A 138 5.78 17.31 -19.10
N ARG A 139 5.09 18.44 -19.28
CA ARG A 139 5.10 19.21 -20.53
C ARG A 139 6.51 19.58 -20.97
N LYS A 140 7.28 20.18 -20.06
CA LYS A 140 8.69 20.57 -20.31
C LYS A 140 9.57 19.36 -20.57
N PHE A 141 9.37 18.28 -19.80
CA PHE A 141 10.16 17.06 -19.93
C PHE A 141 9.96 16.40 -21.30
N PHE A 142 8.70 16.30 -21.76
CA PHE A 142 8.34 15.63 -23.00
C PHE A 142 8.49 16.49 -24.28
N ALA A 143 8.65 17.81 -24.15
CA ALA A 143 8.86 18.71 -25.29
C ALA A 143 10.06 18.35 -26.17
N ARG A 144 11.03 17.58 -25.64
CA ARG A 144 12.17 17.07 -26.40
C ARG A 144 11.87 15.81 -27.23
N PHE A 145 10.77 15.10 -26.92
CA PHE A 145 10.41 13.81 -27.52
C PHE A 145 9.18 13.89 -28.44
N CYS A 146 8.34 14.92 -28.27
CA CYS A 146 7.16 15.17 -29.09
C CYS A 146 7.00 16.67 -29.32
N GLN A 147 6.69 17.07 -30.56
CA GLN A 147 6.58 18.49 -30.92
C GLN A 147 5.35 19.16 -30.28
N ARG A 148 4.24 18.42 -30.15
CA ARG A 148 2.97 18.95 -29.62
C ARG A 148 2.61 18.24 -28.33
N VAL A 149 3.00 18.83 -27.19
CA VAL A 149 2.65 18.34 -25.86
C VAL A 149 1.59 19.25 -25.24
N VAL A 150 0.43 18.69 -24.90
CA VAL A 150 -0.71 19.40 -24.31
C VAL A 150 -0.94 18.88 -22.90
N VAL A 151 -1.26 19.80 -21.99
CA VAL A 151 -1.72 19.47 -20.66
C VAL A 151 -3.08 20.11 -20.40
N PRO A 152 -4.19 19.36 -20.56
CA PRO A 152 -5.51 19.91 -20.40
C PRO A 152 -5.85 20.15 -18.92
N GLY A 153 -6.56 21.24 -18.67
CA GLY A 153 -7.31 21.45 -17.43
C GLY A 153 -8.56 20.56 -17.34
N LYS A 154 -9.15 20.47 -16.14
CA LYS A 154 -10.38 19.70 -15.94
C LYS A 154 -11.52 20.30 -16.78
N GLY A 155 -12.08 19.49 -17.68
CA GLY A 155 -13.18 19.91 -18.57
C GLY A 155 -12.75 20.68 -19.81
N GLU A 156 -11.44 20.82 -20.05
CA GLU A 156 -10.92 21.47 -21.25
C GLU A 156 -10.98 20.51 -22.46
N CYS A 157 -11.48 21.02 -23.60
CA CYS A 157 -11.51 20.28 -24.85
C CYS A 157 -10.23 20.53 -25.66
N ILE A 158 -9.56 19.46 -26.08
CA ILE A 158 -8.43 19.56 -27.00
C ILE A 158 -8.95 19.40 -28.43
N LEU A 159 -8.80 20.45 -29.24
CA LEU A 159 -9.04 20.38 -30.68
C LEU A 159 -7.83 19.74 -31.34
N ILE A 160 -8.03 18.56 -31.94
CA ILE A 160 -6.94 17.73 -32.49
C ILE A 160 -6.70 18.10 -33.94
#